data_AF-A0A8A4K2I3-F1
#
_entry.id   AF-A0A8A4K2I3-F1
#
_cell.length_a   1.000
_cell.length_b   1.000
_cell.length_c   1.000
_cell.angle_alpha   90.00
_cell.angle_beta   90.00
_cell.angle_gamma   90.00
#
_symmetry.space_group_name_H-M   'P 1'
#
loop_
_entity.id
_entity.type
_entity.pdbx_description
1 polymer ?
#
loop_
_entity_poly.entity_id
_entity_poly.type
_entity_poly.pdbx_seq_one_letter_code
_entity_poly.pdbx_strand_id
1 'polypeptide(L)'
;MNANSKSVKMKKEPKCLFAKVRQPCDYRPNVTAIVLFGLKVMGDEETVYIEIRFIDYDSLQVEGDHIMFSLEEALQFALIDYGIEASDWREMNQQEISRIEW
;
A
#
# COMPACT_ATOMS: atom_id res chain seq x y z
N MET A 1 -22.54 -27.35 -26.07
CA MET A 1 -22.64 -27.12 -24.61
C MET A 1 -21.24 -27.02 -24.04
N ASN A 2 -21.01 -25.89 -23.38
CA ASN A 2 -19.95 -25.51 -22.45
C ASN A 2 -18.48 -25.62 -22.89
N ALA A 3 -18.01 -24.50 -23.45
CA ALA A 3 -16.63 -24.05 -23.34
C ALA A 3 -16.24 -23.97 -21.86
N ASN A 4 -15.31 -24.83 -21.45
CA ASN A 4 -14.71 -24.75 -20.12
C ASN A 4 -13.64 -23.66 -20.15
N SER A 5 -14.09 -22.41 -20.06
CA SER A 5 -13.24 -21.24 -19.89
C SER A 5 -12.54 -21.40 -18.53
N LYS A 6 -11.34 -21.98 -18.54
CA LYS A 6 -10.40 -21.83 -17.42
C LYS A 6 -10.19 -20.32 -17.28
N SER A 7 -10.86 -19.71 -16.30
CA SER A 7 -10.55 -18.36 -15.86
C SER A 7 -9.10 -18.36 -15.41
N VAL A 8 -8.20 -17.96 -16.31
CA VAL A 8 -6.83 -17.63 -15.96
C VAL A 8 -6.97 -16.48 -14.98
N LYS A 9 -6.82 -16.77 -13.67
CA LYS A 9 -6.58 -15.72 -12.68
C LYS A 9 -5.30 -15.05 -13.12
N MET A 10 -5.41 -13.95 -13.87
CA MET A 10 -4.28 -13.06 -14.12
C MET A 10 -3.79 -12.63 -12.74
N LYS A 11 -2.64 -13.15 -12.31
CA LYS A 11 -1.99 -12.69 -11.07
C LYS A 11 -1.73 -11.19 -11.28
N LYS A 12 -2.50 -10.35 -10.59
CA LYS A 12 -2.26 -8.90 -10.60
C LYS A 12 -0.89 -8.69 -9.99
N GLU A 13 -0.02 -7.97 -10.69
CA GLU A 13 1.25 -7.56 -10.12
C GLU A 13 1.00 -6.76 -8.82
N PRO A 14 1.83 -6.96 -7.78
CA PRO A 14 1.74 -6.17 -6.56
C PRO A 14 1.82 -4.68 -6.90
N LYS A 15 0.93 -3.89 -6.27
CA LYS A 15 0.90 -2.44 -6.49
C LYS A 15 1.75 -1.73 -5.46
N CYS A 16 2.40 -0.65 -5.88
CA CYS A 16 2.96 0.36 -4.98
C CYS A 16 2.05 1.58 -5.05
N LEU A 17 1.44 1.93 -3.92
CA LEU A 17 0.45 3.00 -3.83
C LEU A 17 0.94 4.10 -2.89
N PHE A 18 0.58 5.34 -3.21
CA PHE A 18 0.84 6.51 -2.38
C PHE A 18 -0.46 7.27 -2.12
N ALA A 19 -0.63 7.78 -0.91
CA ALA A 19 -1.67 8.73 -0.57
C ALA A 19 -1.24 9.71 0.52
N LYS A 20 -1.83 10.89 0.51
CA LYS A 20 -1.70 11.85 1.62
C LYS A 20 -2.76 11.57 2.67
N VAL A 21 -2.38 11.72 3.93
CA VAL A 21 -3.30 11.60 5.07
C VAL A 21 -4.37 12.69 4.98
N ARG A 22 -5.63 12.33 5.26
CA ARG A 22 -6.77 13.26 5.22
C ARG A 22 -7.22 13.69 6.60
N GLN A 23 -7.02 12.84 7.60
CA GLN A 23 -7.24 13.16 9.01
C GLN A 23 -6.05 12.66 9.83
N PRO A 24 -5.60 13.42 10.84
CA PRO A 24 -4.54 12.96 11.73
C PRO A 24 -4.99 11.72 12.51
N CYS A 25 -4.09 10.76 12.67
CA CYS A 25 -4.29 9.61 13.55
C CYS A 25 -3.96 10.03 14.99
N ASP A 26 -4.86 9.74 15.94
CA ASP A 26 -4.67 10.10 17.36
C ASP A 26 -3.37 9.53 17.97
N TYR A 27 -2.95 8.34 17.52
CA TYR A 27 -1.72 7.68 17.98
C TYR A 27 -0.48 8.13 17.22
N ARG A 28 -0.63 8.64 16.00
CA ARG A 28 0.47 9.01 15.11
C ARG A 28 0.18 10.36 14.43
N PRO A 29 0.08 11.45 15.21
CA PRO A 29 -0.43 12.73 14.71
C PRO A 29 0.51 13.41 13.71
N ASN A 30 1.76 12.98 13.63
CA ASN A 30 2.78 13.57 12.75
C ASN A 30 2.84 12.91 11.36
N VAL A 31 2.06 11.83 11.12
CA VAL A 31 2.07 11.15 9.82
C VAL A 31 1.30 11.97 8.80
N THR A 32 1.93 12.24 7.65
CA THR A 32 1.39 13.09 6.58
C THR A 32 1.14 12.33 5.28
N ALA A 33 1.80 11.19 5.08
CA ALA A 33 1.61 10.36 3.91
C ALA A 33 1.82 8.87 4.22
N ILE A 34 1.14 8.04 3.43
CA ILE A 34 1.23 6.58 3.50
C ILE A 34 1.68 6.05 2.14
N VAL A 35 2.62 5.11 2.17
CA VAL A 35 2.94 4.24 1.04
C VAL A 35 2.51 2.83 1.36
N LEU A 36 1.80 2.17 0.44
CA LEU A 36 1.55 0.73 0.48
C LEU A 36 2.42 0.05 -0.56
N PHE A 37 3.38 -0.74 -0.11
CA PHE A 37 4.32 -1.46 -0.95
C PHE A 37 3.94 -2.93 -1.05
N GLY A 38 3.41 -3.36 -2.19
CA GLY A 38 3.09 -4.76 -2.43
C GLY A 38 4.34 -5.61 -2.66
N LEU A 39 4.47 -6.71 -1.92
CA LEU A 39 5.56 -7.66 -2.04
C LEU A 39 5.03 -9.05 -2.38
N LYS A 40 5.63 -9.67 -3.40
CA LYS A 40 5.43 -11.10 -3.69
C LYS A 40 6.33 -11.91 -2.76
N VAL A 41 5.73 -12.80 -1.98
CA VAL A 41 6.48 -13.74 -1.14
C VAL A 41 6.84 -14.96 -1.97
N MET A 42 8.12 -15.32 -2.02
CA MET A 42 8.59 -16.49 -2.77
C MET A 42 7.99 -17.77 -2.18
N GLY A 43 7.22 -18.51 -2.99
CA GLY A 43 6.57 -19.76 -2.57
C GLY A 43 5.14 -19.60 -2.08
N ASP A 44 4.62 -18.37 -1.99
CA ASP A 44 3.22 -18.07 -1.73
C ASP A 44 2.57 -17.47 -2.98
N GLU A 45 1.27 -17.69 -3.17
CA GLU A 45 0.49 -16.99 -4.19
C GLU A 45 -0.03 -15.63 -3.70
N GLU A 46 -0.04 -15.42 -2.38
CA GLU A 46 -0.56 -14.22 -1.76
C GLU A 46 0.46 -13.07 -1.75
N THR A 47 -0.05 -11.85 -1.90
CA THR A 47 0.74 -10.61 -1.86
C THR A 47 0.56 -9.95 -0.51
N VAL A 48 1.65 -9.78 0.23
CA VAL A 48 1.66 -8.97 1.45
C VAL A 48 1.91 -7.51 1.08
N TYR A 49 1.48 -6.60 1.95
CA TYR A 49 1.65 -5.16 1.77
C TYR A 49 2.39 -4.59 2.97
N ILE A 50 3.44 -3.80 2.73
CA ILE A 50 4.06 -2.99 3.76
C ILE A 50 3.43 -1.60 3.72
N GLU A 51 2.77 -1.20 4.80
CA GLU A 51 2.42 0.18 5.06
C GLU A 51 3.67 0.90 5.59
N ILE A 52 4.10 1.95 4.90
CA ILE A 52 5.18 2.84 5.36
C ILE A 52 4.56 4.19 5.67
N ARG A 53 4.74 4.65 6.92
CA ARG A 53 4.18 5.90 7.42
C ARG A 53 5.24 6.99 7.38
N PHE A 54 4.98 8.06 6.63
CA PHE A 54 5.90 9.18 6.51
C PHE A 54 5.45 10.36 7.36
N ILE A 55 6.39 10.94 8.09
CA ILE A 55 6.27 12.29 8.66
C ILE A 55 6.47 13.31 7.55
N ASP A 56 7.47 13.09 6.69
CA ASP A 56 7.72 13.87 5.48
C ASP A 56 8.21 12.95 4.37
N TYR A 57 7.40 12.82 3.31
CA TYR A 57 7.70 11.97 2.17
C TYR A 57 8.84 12.52 1.30
N ASP A 58 8.97 13.85 1.15
CA ASP A 58 9.95 14.42 0.23
C ASP A 58 11.38 14.25 0.76
N SER A 59 11.54 14.35 2.08
CA SER A 59 12.81 14.07 2.78
C SER A 59 12.96 12.62 3.26
N LEU A 60 12.00 11.74 2.94
CA LEU A 60 11.97 10.32 3.31
C LEU A 60 12.04 10.08 4.84
N GLN A 61 11.48 10.98 5.63
CA GLN A 61 11.39 10.81 7.08
C GLN A 61 10.22 9.89 7.43
N VAL A 62 10.53 8.68 7.90
CA VAL A 62 9.56 7.66 8.30
C VAL A 62 9.25 7.75 9.80
N GLU A 63 7.99 7.54 10.14
CA GLU A 63 7.57 7.24 11.51
C GLU A 63 7.77 5.75 11.82
N GLY A 64 7.47 4.89 10.85
CA GLY A 64 7.64 3.45 10.92
C GLY A 64 6.85 2.72 9.86
N ASP A 65 6.89 1.40 9.90
CA ASP A 65 6.20 0.51 8.96
C ASP A 65 5.28 -0.51 9.66
N HIS A 66 4.45 -1.20 8.87
CA HIS A 66 3.66 -2.35 9.32
C HIS A 66 3.32 -3.29 8.16
N ILE A 67 3.36 -4.61 8.39
CA ILE A 67 3.03 -5.62 7.39
C ILE A 67 1.55 -5.99 7.50
N MET A 68 0.84 -5.95 6.37
CA MET A 68 -0.53 -6.40 6.18
C MET A 68 -0.55 -7.60 5.23
N PHE A 69 -1.47 -8.53 5.43
CA PHE A 69 -1.52 -9.77 4.66
C PHE A 69 -2.29 -9.63 3.33
N SER A 70 -2.94 -8.50 3.10
CA SER A 70 -3.62 -8.20 1.83
C SER A 70 -3.72 -6.71 1.55
N LEU A 71 -3.97 -6.36 0.27
CA LEU A 71 -4.25 -4.97 -0.11
C LEU A 71 -5.52 -4.45 0.56
N GLU A 72 -6.56 -5.29 0.64
CA GLU A 72 -7.87 -4.89 1.16
C GLU A 72 -7.79 -4.54 2.65
N GLU A 73 -7.04 -5.34 3.42
CA GLU A 73 -6.70 -5.04 4.81
C GLU A 73 -5.96 -3.71 4.94
N ALA A 74 -4.90 -3.50 4.14
CA ALA A 74 -4.11 -2.28 4.18
C ALA A 74 -4.94 -1.02 3.85
N LEU A 75 -5.83 -1.11 2.86
CA LEU A 75 -6.74 -0.02 2.51
C LEU A 75 -7.76 0.27 3.62
N GLN A 76 -8.27 -0.78 4.28
CA GLN A 76 -9.22 -0.62 5.37
C GLN A 76 -8.58 0.08 6.58
N PHE A 77 -7.37 -0.32 6.97
CA PHE A 77 -6.63 0.35 8.04
C PHE A 77 -6.34 1.81 7.70
N ALA A 78 -5.87 2.08 6.48
CA ALA A 78 -5.57 3.45 6.07
C ALA A 78 -6.81 4.36 6.03
N LEU A 79 -7.98 3.81 5.68
CA LEU A 79 -9.25 4.52 5.77
C LEU A 79 -9.60 4.86 7.23
N ILE A 80 -9.50 3.87 8.13
CA ILE A 80 -9.87 4.03 9.54
C ILE A 80 -8.92 5.01 10.25
N ASP A 81 -7.62 4.81 10.10
CA ASP A 81 -6.60 5.53 10.88
C ASP A 81 -6.28 6.90 10.30
N TYR A 82 -6.30 7.04 8.97
CA TYR A 82 -5.82 8.24 8.26
C TYR A 82 -6.86 8.89 7.36
N GLY A 83 -8.06 8.33 7.28
CA GLY A 83 -9.16 8.86 6.47
C GLY A 83 -8.91 8.77 4.97
N ILE A 84 -8.00 7.88 4.53
CA ILE A 84 -7.60 7.77 3.13
C ILE A 84 -8.61 6.90 2.38
N GLU A 85 -9.33 7.48 1.43
CA GLU A 85 -10.34 6.81 0.62
C GLU A 85 -9.72 6.13 -0.62
N ALA A 86 -10.45 5.21 -1.23
CA ALA A 86 -10.00 4.48 -2.41
C ALA A 86 -9.56 5.40 -3.58
N SER A 87 -10.18 6.57 -3.73
CA SER A 87 -9.85 7.55 -4.78
C SER A 87 -8.61 8.40 -4.49
N ASP A 88 -8.12 8.41 -3.25
CA ASP A 88 -6.96 9.21 -2.85
C ASP A 88 -5.64 8.52 -3.23
N TRP A 89 -5.69 7.21 -3.43
CA TRP A 89 -4.53 6.42 -3.82
C TRP A 89 -4.15 6.65 -5.27
N ARG A 90 -2.86 6.90 -5.49
CA ARG A 90 -2.25 6.83 -6.81
C ARG A 90 -1.21 5.72 -6.86
N GLU A 91 -1.10 5.08 -8.01
CA GLU A 91 0.03 4.20 -8.28
C GLU A 91 1.32 5.02 -8.39
N MET A 92 2.37 4.52 -7.74
CA MET A 92 3.70 5.12 -7.77
C MET A 92 4.42 4.74 -9.05
N ASN A 93 5.24 5.65 -9.57
CA ASN A 93 6.12 5.33 -10.69
C ASN A 93 7.45 4.71 -10.20
N GLN A 94 8.22 4.15 -11.13
CA GLN A 94 9.46 3.44 -10.79
C GLN A 94 10.52 4.30 -10.10
N GLN A 95 10.59 5.61 -10.40
CA GLN A 95 11.55 6.52 -9.78
C GLN A 95 11.21 6.72 -8.31
N GLU A 96 9.93 6.88 -8.00
CA GLU A 96 9.46 7.01 -6.62
C GLU A 96 9.71 5.73 -5.82
N ILE A 97 9.39 4.59 -6.41
CA ILE A 97 9.63 3.26 -5.81
C ILE A 97 11.12 3.09 -5.51
N SER A 98 12.01 3.45 -6.44
CA SER A 98 13.46 3.30 -6.26
C SER A 98 14.09 4.21 -5.20
N ARG A 99 13.39 5.26 -4.76
CA ARG A 99 13.87 6.18 -3.72
C ARG A 99 13.63 5.66 -2.31
N ILE A 100 12.70 4.73 -2.15
CA ILE A 100 12.39 4.13 -0.84
C ILE A 100 13.43 3.03 -0.61
N GLU A 101 14.45 3.35 0.20
CA GLU A 101 15.33 2.33 0.75
C GLU A 101 14.55 1.56 1.83
N TRP A 102 14.52 0.23 1.68
CA TRP A 102 13.73 -0.72 2.46
C TRP A 102 14.66 -1.71 3.15
#